data_AF-X1NC94-F1
#
_entry.id   AF-X1NC94-F1
#
_cell.length_a   1.000
_cell.length_b   1.000
_cell.length_c   1.000
_cell.angle_alpha   90.00
_cell.angle_beta   90.00
_cell.angle_gamma   90.00
#
_symmetry.space_group_name_H-M   'P 1'
#
loop_
_entity.id
_entity.type
_entity.pdbx_description
1 polymer ?
#
loop_
_entity_poly.entity_id
_entity_poly.type
_entity_poly.pdbx_seq_one_letter_code
_entity_poly.pdbx_strand_id
1 'polypeptide(L)'
;AFFLLVRKIFEVKGIKISNIIALLASIFLVTLPSLLPRTIAGIPEKEALGFGLMFFAFYFFLSAWKSKKISKALVLGILAGIFTALMALIWGGVIFVFAVIAIAGFISLIFGKIGKRELIVYSSWILCSAIFWLPFTLRMTLRNFLTSSTSGVAIIVWLFLIIYFVLFKTKIQNTKILQNPKINKIPRPILAIIISFVILIFLSSVFLSPKATIDFGGNIISKLSSPYSDRLSFTVAENKQPFFSDWKQNFGPIVQNIPLFFWLFFVGS
;
A
#
# COMPACT_ATOMS: atom_id res chain seq x y z
N ALA A 1 -13.49 -11.67 2.93
CA ALA A 1 -12.67 -10.45 2.96
C ALA A 1 -12.92 -9.53 1.76
N PHE A 2 -12.73 -10.01 0.53
CA PHE A 2 -12.88 -9.20 -0.70
C PHE A 2 -14.23 -8.49 -0.85
N PHE A 3 -15.35 -9.21 -0.65
CA PHE A 3 -16.69 -8.63 -0.67
C PHE A 3 -16.81 -7.37 0.21
N LEU A 4 -16.29 -7.44 1.44
CA LEU A 4 -16.34 -6.33 2.40
C LEU A 4 -15.52 -5.12 1.92
N LEU A 5 -14.34 -5.37 1.34
CA LEU A 5 -13.50 -4.33 0.76
C LEU A 5 -14.22 -3.61 -0.37
N VAL A 6 -14.74 -4.35 -1.36
CA VAL A 6 -15.43 -3.77 -2.53
C VAL A 6 -16.67 -3.00 -2.09
N ARG A 7 -17.48 -3.58 -1.21
CA ARG A 7 -18.64 -2.90 -0.63
C ARG A 7 -18.24 -1.59 0.03
N LYS A 8 -17.12 -1.56 0.77
CA LYS A 8 -16.63 -0.37 1.46
C LYS A 8 -16.10 0.70 0.51
N ILE A 9 -15.49 0.31 -0.62
CA ILE A 9 -15.06 1.25 -1.67
C ILE A 9 -16.26 1.98 -2.24
N PHE A 10 -17.29 1.24 -2.67
CA PHE A 10 -18.47 1.77 -3.36
C PHE A 10 -19.62 2.23 -2.43
N GLU A 11 -19.38 2.32 -1.13
CA GLU A 11 -20.38 2.73 -0.11
C GLU A 11 -21.07 4.07 -0.46
N VAL A 12 -20.36 4.98 -1.15
CA VAL A 12 -20.89 6.29 -1.56
C VAL A 12 -22.08 6.18 -2.53
N LYS A 13 -22.16 5.08 -3.32
CA LYS A 13 -23.27 4.82 -4.25
C LYS A 13 -24.54 4.26 -3.58
N GLY A 14 -24.53 4.09 -2.25
CA GLY A 14 -25.64 3.54 -1.49
C GLY A 14 -25.53 2.04 -1.21
N ILE A 15 -26.24 1.58 -0.17
CA ILE A 15 -26.09 0.23 0.40
C ILE A 15 -26.48 -0.85 -0.61
N LYS A 16 -27.61 -0.69 -1.30
CA LYS A 16 -28.09 -1.69 -2.28
C LYS A 16 -27.11 -1.84 -3.46
N ILE A 17 -26.69 -0.72 -4.06
CA ILE A 17 -25.78 -0.71 -5.22
C ILE A 17 -24.41 -1.25 -4.82
N SER A 18 -23.86 -0.84 -3.68
CA SER A 18 -22.56 -1.34 -3.20
C SER A 18 -22.56 -2.84 -2.92
N ASN A 19 -23.67 -3.39 -2.40
CA ASN A 19 -23.81 -4.84 -2.20
C ASN A 19 -23.85 -5.60 -3.53
N ILE A 20 -24.57 -5.10 -4.53
CA ILE A 20 -24.64 -5.73 -5.86
C ILE A 20 -23.24 -5.72 -6.51
N ILE A 21 -22.56 -4.58 -6.49
CA ILE A 21 -21.18 -4.45 -7.03
C ILE A 21 -20.24 -5.43 -6.31
N ALA A 22 -20.31 -5.50 -4.98
CA ALA A 22 -19.47 -6.40 -4.20
C ALA A 22 -19.77 -7.87 -4.49
N LEU A 23 -21.04 -8.23 -4.68
CA LEU A 23 -21.45 -9.60 -5.02
C LEU A 23 -20.96 -9.99 -6.40
N LEU A 24 -21.16 -9.13 -7.41
CA LEU A 24 -20.65 -9.35 -8.77
C LEU A 24 -19.12 -9.46 -8.78
N ALA A 25 -18.43 -8.54 -8.11
CA ALA A 25 -16.96 -8.58 -8.01
C ALA A 25 -16.48 -9.87 -7.33
N SER A 26 -17.15 -10.33 -6.27
CA SER A 26 -16.82 -11.59 -5.61
C SER A 26 -17.04 -12.81 -6.48
N ILE A 27 -18.12 -12.84 -7.28
CA ILE A 27 -18.32 -13.92 -8.27
C ILE A 27 -17.18 -13.93 -9.26
N PHE A 28 -16.82 -12.77 -9.83
CA PHE A 28 -15.70 -12.68 -10.77
C PHE A 28 -14.40 -13.18 -10.13
N LEU A 29 -14.08 -12.76 -8.91
CA LEU A 29 -12.86 -13.19 -8.22
C LEU A 29 -12.79 -14.71 -8.07
N VAL A 30 -13.89 -15.37 -7.71
CA VAL A 30 -13.93 -16.82 -7.49
C VAL A 30 -13.81 -17.60 -8.79
N THR A 31 -14.31 -17.06 -9.91
CA THR A 31 -14.28 -17.73 -11.21
C THR A 31 -13.08 -17.35 -12.08
N LEU A 32 -12.20 -16.45 -11.62
CA LEU A 32 -11.06 -15.98 -12.41
C LEU A 32 -10.05 -17.13 -12.62
N PRO A 33 -9.81 -17.55 -13.89
CA PRO A 33 -8.92 -18.69 -14.18
C PRO A 33 -7.50 -18.49 -13.65
N SER A 34 -7.02 -17.26 -13.57
CA SER A 34 -5.68 -16.95 -13.05
C SER A 34 -5.49 -17.24 -11.57
N LEU A 35 -6.57 -17.32 -10.78
CA LEU A 35 -6.50 -17.62 -9.35
C LEU A 35 -6.67 -19.11 -9.06
N LEU A 36 -7.42 -19.82 -9.90
CA LEU A 36 -7.77 -21.23 -9.68
C LEU A 36 -6.54 -22.14 -9.45
N PRO A 37 -5.46 -22.11 -10.26
CA PRO A 37 -4.31 -22.99 -10.06
C PRO A 37 -3.65 -22.87 -8.68
N ARG A 38 -3.78 -21.71 -8.01
CA ARG A 38 -3.21 -21.46 -6.68
C ARG A 38 -4.22 -21.56 -5.54
N THR A 39 -5.49 -21.88 -5.83
CA THR A 39 -6.58 -21.92 -4.84
C THR A 39 -7.46 -23.17 -4.93
N ILE A 40 -7.11 -24.16 -5.77
CA ILE A 40 -7.83 -25.43 -5.90
C ILE A 40 -7.54 -26.33 -4.70
N ALA A 41 -8.55 -27.11 -4.30
CA ALA A 41 -8.42 -28.11 -3.24
C ALA A 41 -7.33 -29.14 -3.58
N GLY A 42 -6.48 -29.45 -2.60
CA GLY A 42 -5.37 -30.39 -2.77
C GLY A 42 -4.03 -29.74 -3.11
N ILE A 43 -4.00 -28.42 -3.37
CA ILE A 43 -2.75 -27.66 -3.53
C ILE A 43 -2.63 -26.68 -2.35
N PRO A 44 -1.81 -26.99 -1.32
CA PRO A 44 -1.66 -26.14 -0.14
C PRO A 44 -0.73 -24.95 -0.43
N GLU A 45 -1.16 -24.04 -1.31
CA GLU A 45 -0.45 -22.79 -1.59
C GLU A 45 -0.72 -21.72 -0.50
N LYS A 46 0.32 -20.97 -0.17
CA LYS A 46 0.28 -19.86 0.80
C LYS A 46 -0.54 -18.66 0.31
N GLU A 47 -0.68 -18.52 -1.01
CA GLU A 47 -1.36 -17.42 -1.69
C GLU A 47 -2.85 -17.36 -1.33
N ALA A 48 -3.52 -18.51 -1.18
CA ALA A 48 -4.95 -18.55 -0.88
C ALA A 48 -5.28 -17.81 0.43
N LEU A 49 -4.53 -18.11 1.50
CA LEU A 49 -4.67 -17.41 2.77
C LEU A 49 -4.09 -15.99 2.70
N GLY A 50 -2.98 -15.80 1.97
CA GLY A 50 -2.34 -14.50 1.75
C GLY A 50 -3.28 -13.46 1.15
N PHE A 51 -4.06 -13.81 0.11
CA PHE A 51 -5.06 -12.92 -0.48
C PHE A 51 -6.18 -12.57 0.50
N GLY A 52 -6.65 -13.54 1.29
CA GLY A 52 -7.67 -13.31 2.32
C GLY A 52 -7.22 -12.24 3.33
N LEU A 53 -5.99 -12.38 3.84
CA LEU A 53 -5.40 -11.44 4.81
C LEU A 53 -5.13 -10.07 4.18
N MET A 54 -4.67 -10.02 2.93
CA MET A 54 -4.47 -8.79 2.16
C MET A 54 -5.76 -7.97 2.07
N PHE A 55 -6.86 -8.61 1.66
CA PHE A 55 -8.15 -7.93 1.55
C PHE A 55 -8.68 -7.45 2.90
N PHE A 56 -8.43 -8.18 3.99
CA PHE A 56 -8.77 -7.70 5.33
C PHE A 56 -7.92 -6.50 5.74
N ALA A 57 -6.60 -6.51 5.49
CA ALA A 57 -5.73 -5.38 5.76
C ALA A 57 -6.23 -4.11 5.05
N PHE A 58 -6.54 -4.20 3.75
CA PHE A 58 -7.11 -3.09 2.99
C PHE A 58 -8.49 -2.67 3.49
N TYR A 59 -9.36 -3.63 3.81
CA TYR A 59 -10.71 -3.33 4.30
C TYR A 59 -10.68 -2.57 5.63
N PHE A 60 -9.89 -3.05 6.59
CA PHE A 60 -9.76 -2.41 7.90
C PHE A 60 -9.08 -1.05 7.78
N PHE A 61 -8.04 -0.92 6.95
CA PHE A 61 -7.38 0.36 6.70
C PHE A 61 -8.35 1.39 6.09
N LEU A 62 -9.07 1.02 5.03
CA LEU A 62 -10.07 1.89 4.39
C LEU A 62 -11.21 2.25 5.35
N SER A 63 -11.66 1.29 6.16
CA SER A 63 -12.69 1.51 7.17
C SER A 63 -12.21 2.45 8.28
N ALA A 64 -10.95 2.33 8.69
CA ALA A 64 -10.31 3.24 9.64
C ALA A 64 -10.23 4.65 9.07
N TRP A 65 -9.80 4.78 7.81
CA TRP A 65 -9.66 6.05 7.11
C TRP A 65 -11.00 6.79 6.93
N LYS A 66 -12.09 6.05 6.69
CA LYS A 66 -13.44 6.63 6.58
C LYS A 66 -14.13 6.87 7.94
N SER A 67 -13.65 6.29 9.04
CA SER A 67 -14.34 6.35 10.35
C SER A 67 -14.35 7.75 10.96
N LYS A 68 -15.52 8.30 11.32
CA LYS A 68 -15.60 9.65 11.96
C LYS A 68 -15.05 9.67 13.39
N LYS A 69 -15.16 8.56 14.13
CA LYS A 69 -14.71 8.46 15.53
C LYS A 69 -13.24 8.04 15.59
N ILE A 70 -12.43 8.77 16.36
CA ILE A 70 -10.98 8.51 16.53
C ILE A 70 -10.73 7.15 17.17
N SER A 71 -11.47 6.79 18.22
CA SER A 71 -11.33 5.50 18.90
C SER A 71 -11.57 4.33 17.94
N LYS A 72 -12.64 4.40 17.15
CA LYS A 72 -12.95 3.40 16.12
C LYS A 72 -11.89 3.38 15.01
N ALA A 73 -11.38 4.55 14.60
CA ALA A 73 -10.33 4.64 13.60
C ALA A 73 -9.02 3.98 14.09
N LEU A 74 -8.67 4.18 15.36
CA LEU A 74 -7.50 3.55 15.99
C LEU A 74 -7.64 2.02 16.02
N VAL A 75 -8.75 1.50 16.52
CA VAL A 75 -8.97 0.03 16.61
C VAL A 75 -8.92 -0.60 15.21
N LEU A 76 -9.55 0.02 14.21
CA LEU A 76 -9.52 -0.48 12.84
C LEU A 76 -8.12 -0.36 12.21
N GLY A 77 -7.34 0.66 12.55
CA GLY A 77 -5.95 0.80 12.10
C GLY A 77 -5.03 -0.26 12.72
N ILE A 78 -5.20 -0.57 14.01
CA ILE A 78 -4.50 -1.67 14.69
C ILE A 78 -4.83 -3.00 14.02
N LEU A 79 -6.12 -3.27 13.77
CA LEU A 79 -6.56 -4.48 13.06
C LEU A 79 -5.92 -4.55 11.66
N ALA A 80 -5.91 -3.46 10.90
CA ALA A 80 -5.25 -3.41 9.61
C ALA A 80 -3.76 -3.78 9.72
N GLY A 81 -3.07 -3.29 10.75
CA GLY A 81 -1.66 -3.61 11.02
C GLY A 81 -1.44 -5.08 11.37
N ILE A 82 -2.30 -5.67 12.21
CA ILE A 82 -2.26 -7.09 12.57
C ILE A 82 -2.45 -7.97 11.32
N PHE A 83 -3.45 -7.67 10.48
CA PHE A 83 -3.67 -8.42 9.23
C PHE A 83 -2.51 -8.26 8.25
N THR A 84 -1.87 -7.08 8.21
CA THR A 84 -0.65 -6.85 7.41
C THR A 84 0.50 -7.70 7.92
N ALA A 85 0.73 -7.76 9.23
CA ALA A 85 1.77 -8.59 9.84
C ALA A 85 1.54 -10.09 9.63
N LEU A 86 0.29 -10.56 9.83
CA LEU A 86 -0.07 -11.96 9.56
C LEU A 86 0.17 -12.33 8.09
N MET A 87 -0.21 -11.45 7.16
CA MET A 87 0.09 -11.65 5.75
C MET A 87 1.61 -11.74 5.54
N ALA A 88 2.40 -10.88 6.18
CA ALA A 88 3.86 -10.88 6.06
C ALA A 88 4.52 -12.18 6.56
N LEU A 89 3.94 -12.82 7.58
CA LEU A 89 4.41 -14.11 8.11
C LEU A 89 4.07 -15.28 7.18
N ILE A 90 3.00 -15.17 6.39
CA ILE A 90 2.53 -16.24 5.49
C ILE A 90 3.08 -16.08 4.07
N TRP A 91 3.04 -14.87 3.53
CA TRP A 91 3.33 -14.60 2.12
C TRP A 91 4.07 -13.27 1.90
N GLY A 92 5.15 -13.33 1.10
CA GLY A 92 5.96 -12.17 0.73
C GLY A 92 5.22 -11.10 -0.08
N GLY A 93 4.02 -11.39 -0.58
CA GLY A 93 3.15 -10.41 -1.24
C GLY A 93 2.69 -9.26 -0.35
N VAL A 94 3.02 -9.25 0.95
CA VAL A 94 2.80 -8.10 1.85
C VAL A 94 3.40 -6.79 1.31
N ILE A 95 4.40 -6.88 0.42
CA ILE A 95 4.95 -5.77 -0.34
C ILE A 95 3.84 -4.93 -1.00
N PHE A 96 2.81 -5.57 -1.56
CA PHE A 96 1.68 -4.88 -2.17
C PHE A 96 0.85 -4.09 -1.16
N VAL A 97 0.70 -4.61 0.06
CA VAL A 97 -0.04 -3.89 1.12
C VAL A 97 0.70 -2.61 1.51
N PHE A 98 2.01 -2.70 1.76
CA PHE A 98 2.83 -1.53 2.07
C PHE A 98 2.83 -0.52 0.93
N ALA A 99 3.03 -0.96 -0.31
CA ALA A 99 3.09 -0.08 -1.48
C ALA A 99 1.76 0.63 -1.72
N VAL A 100 0.63 -0.08 -1.74
CA VAL A 100 -0.69 0.49 -2.02
C VAL A 100 -1.09 1.48 -0.93
N ILE A 101 -0.89 1.14 0.35
CA ILE A 101 -1.22 2.04 1.46
C ILE A 101 -0.30 3.27 1.48
N ALA A 102 1.00 3.09 1.20
CA ALA A 102 1.94 4.20 1.10
C ALA A 102 1.57 5.17 -0.02
N ILE A 103 1.27 4.65 -1.21
CA ILE A 103 0.82 5.47 -2.35
C ILE A 103 -0.48 6.20 -2.00
N ALA A 104 -1.47 5.51 -1.40
CA ALA A 104 -2.73 6.13 -1.00
C ALA A 104 -2.53 7.25 0.05
N GLY A 105 -1.64 7.02 1.02
CA GLY A 105 -1.26 8.02 2.03
C GLY A 105 -0.55 9.22 1.42
N PHE A 106 0.39 8.99 0.50
CA PHE A 106 1.12 10.04 -0.20
C PHE A 106 0.23 10.88 -1.11
N ILE A 107 -0.66 10.24 -1.88
CA ILE A 107 -1.66 10.94 -2.70
C ILE A 107 -2.60 11.78 -1.80
N SER A 108 -3.02 11.23 -0.66
CA SER A 108 -3.84 11.96 0.31
C SER A 108 -3.13 13.19 0.89
N LEU A 109 -1.81 13.09 1.09
CA LEU A 109 -0.95 14.21 1.48
C LEU A 109 -0.93 15.29 0.39
N ILE A 110 -0.70 14.93 -0.88
CA ILE A 110 -0.70 15.86 -2.02
C ILE A 110 -2.02 16.64 -2.09
N PHE A 111 -3.15 15.96 -1.90
CA PHE A 111 -4.47 16.60 -1.89
C PHE A 111 -4.77 17.40 -0.61
N GLY A 112 -3.84 17.44 0.37
CA GLY A 112 -4.04 18.14 1.64
C GLY A 112 -5.14 17.55 2.52
N LYS A 113 -5.61 16.33 2.23
CA LYS A 113 -6.70 15.63 2.94
C LYS A 113 -6.21 14.90 4.19
N ILE A 114 -5.21 15.47 4.87
CA ILE A 114 -4.59 14.89 6.06
C ILE A 114 -4.95 15.72 7.30
N GLY A 115 -5.57 15.07 8.28
CA GLY A 115 -5.82 15.58 9.61
C GLY A 115 -5.23 14.68 10.70
N LYS A 116 -5.60 14.97 11.95
CA LYS A 116 -5.16 14.20 13.14
C LYS A 116 -5.56 12.73 13.03
N ARG A 117 -6.74 12.46 12.49
CA ARG A 117 -7.29 11.11 12.37
C ARG A 117 -6.49 10.27 11.38
N GLU A 118 -6.24 10.80 10.19
CA GLU A 118 -5.51 10.10 9.12
C GLU A 118 -4.09 9.76 9.58
N LEU A 119 -3.45 10.69 10.30
CA LEU A 119 -2.17 10.44 10.94
C LEU A 119 -2.26 9.29 11.95
N ILE A 120 -3.25 9.28 12.84
CA ILE A 120 -3.44 8.18 13.82
C ILE A 120 -3.67 6.84 13.11
N VAL A 121 -4.49 6.79 12.07
CA VAL A 121 -4.76 5.57 11.31
C VAL A 121 -3.48 5.04 10.69
N TYR A 122 -2.74 5.89 9.96
CA TYR A 122 -1.49 5.47 9.31
C TYR A 122 -0.45 5.03 10.34
N SER A 123 -0.32 5.78 11.45
CA SER A 123 0.62 5.48 12.54
C SER A 123 0.29 4.15 13.21
N SER A 124 -0.98 3.92 13.57
CA SER A 124 -1.41 2.66 14.17
C SER A 124 -1.19 1.47 13.23
N TRP A 125 -1.45 1.64 11.92
CA TRP A 125 -1.20 0.59 10.95
C TRP A 125 0.29 0.23 10.84
N ILE A 126 1.18 1.21 10.64
CA ILE A 126 2.62 0.93 10.44
C ILE A 126 3.27 0.39 11.72
N LEU A 127 2.95 0.97 12.89
CA LEU A 127 3.50 0.52 14.17
C LEU A 127 3.00 -0.87 14.53
N CYS A 128 1.70 -1.14 14.40
CA CYS A 128 1.17 -2.49 14.67
C CYS A 128 1.71 -3.51 13.67
N SER A 129 1.86 -3.15 12.39
CA SER A 129 2.47 -4.04 11.40
C SER A 129 3.89 -4.45 11.83
N ALA A 130 4.71 -3.50 12.29
CA ALA A 130 6.06 -3.78 12.77
C ALA A 130 6.05 -4.62 14.06
N ILE A 131 5.24 -4.25 15.06
CA ILE A 131 5.17 -4.92 16.37
C ILE A 131 4.74 -6.38 16.23
N PHE A 132 3.75 -6.66 15.39
CA PHE A 132 3.23 -8.03 15.21
C PHE A 132 3.99 -8.84 14.16
N TRP A 133 4.93 -8.22 13.43
CA TRP A 133 5.74 -8.92 12.43
C TRP A 133 7.15 -9.22 12.92
N LEU A 134 7.88 -8.20 13.39
CA LEU A 134 9.32 -8.29 13.68
C LEU A 134 9.68 -9.37 14.71
N PRO A 135 8.95 -9.56 15.83
CA PRO A 135 9.29 -10.58 16.80
C PRO A 135 9.13 -12.02 16.29
N PHE A 136 8.31 -12.21 15.24
CA PHE A 136 7.90 -13.52 14.75
C PHE A 136 8.61 -13.91 13.44
N THR A 137 9.60 -13.14 13.00
CA THR A 137 10.36 -13.42 11.77
C THR A 137 11.86 -13.38 12.00
N LEU A 138 12.55 -14.43 11.53
CA LEU A 138 14.01 -14.44 11.46
C LEU A 138 14.55 -13.75 10.20
N ARG A 139 13.67 -13.50 9.22
CA ARG A 139 14.04 -12.94 7.91
C ARG A 139 14.20 -11.43 7.93
N MET A 140 13.72 -10.76 8.98
CA MET A 140 13.64 -9.30 9.01
C MET A 140 14.07 -8.74 10.35
N THR A 141 15.07 -7.88 10.30
CA THR A 141 15.50 -7.06 11.45
C THR A 141 14.82 -5.70 11.38
N LEU A 142 14.82 -4.96 12.49
CA LEU A 142 14.33 -3.58 12.51
C LEU A 142 15.05 -2.71 11.47
N ARG A 143 16.37 -2.88 11.32
CA ARG A 143 17.15 -2.18 10.30
C ARG A 143 16.64 -2.48 8.90
N ASN A 144 16.43 -3.75 8.56
CA ASN A 144 15.95 -4.15 7.24
C ASN A 144 14.53 -3.66 6.97
N PHE A 145 13.67 -3.61 8.00
CA PHE A 145 12.33 -3.06 7.86
C PHE A 145 12.35 -1.55 7.54
N LEU A 146 13.29 -0.80 8.11
CA LEU A 146 13.48 0.62 7.83
C LEU A 146 14.10 0.87 6.44
N THR A 147 15.06 0.04 6.02
CA THR A 147 15.81 0.23 4.78
C THR A 147 15.24 -0.54 3.58
N SER A 148 14.15 -1.28 3.74
CA SER A 148 13.56 -2.01 2.61
C SER A 148 12.94 -1.04 1.59
N SER A 149 12.99 -1.42 0.32
CA SER A 149 12.42 -0.62 -0.78
C SER A 149 10.89 -0.48 -0.72
N THR A 150 10.20 -1.13 0.22
CA THR A 150 8.73 -1.20 0.27
C THR A 150 8.20 -0.73 1.61
N SER A 151 8.53 -1.41 2.72
CA SER A 151 8.20 -0.93 4.07
C SER A 151 8.91 0.38 4.40
N GLY A 152 10.15 0.57 3.92
CA GLY A 152 10.87 1.84 4.06
C GLY A 152 10.15 3.00 3.36
N VAL A 153 9.59 2.78 2.17
CA VAL A 153 8.75 3.79 1.49
C VAL A 153 7.50 4.12 2.30
N ALA A 154 6.85 3.11 2.88
CA ALA A 154 5.69 3.34 3.76
C ALA A 154 6.05 4.14 5.02
N ILE A 155 7.26 3.95 5.58
CA ILE A 155 7.79 4.73 6.70
C ILE A 155 8.13 6.16 6.27
N ILE A 156 8.71 6.35 5.09
CA ILE A 156 8.99 7.69 4.54
C ILE A 156 7.68 8.49 4.43
N VAL A 157 6.63 7.88 3.88
CA VAL A 157 5.30 8.51 3.81
C VAL A 157 4.77 8.80 5.21
N TRP A 158 4.94 7.90 6.18
CA TRP A 158 4.55 8.15 7.56
C TRP A 158 5.26 9.38 8.16
N LEU A 159 6.57 9.51 7.95
CA LEU A 159 7.35 10.67 8.38
C LEU A 159 6.84 11.96 7.71
N PHE A 160 6.50 11.92 6.43
CA PHE A 160 5.95 13.07 5.72
C PHE A 160 4.60 13.50 6.31
N LEU A 161 3.74 12.53 6.68
CA LEU A 161 2.47 12.82 7.36
C LEU A 161 2.69 13.45 8.74
N ILE A 162 3.67 12.98 9.52
CA ILE A 162 4.04 13.57 10.81
C ILE A 162 4.50 15.01 10.61
N ILE A 163 5.43 15.25 9.69
CA ILE A 163 5.99 16.58 9.42
C ILE A 163 4.89 17.54 8.94
N TYR A 164 4.02 17.10 8.03
CA TYR A 164 2.87 17.89 7.60
C TYR A 164 1.97 18.29 8.78
N PHE A 165 1.66 17.33 9.67
CA PHE A 165 0.85 17.61 10.85
C PHE A 165 1.55 18.58 11.81
N VAL A 166 2.84 18.37 12.08
CA VAL A 166 3.64 19.23 12.95
C VAL A 166 3.69 20.66 12.40
N LEU A 167 3.95 20.84 11.10
CA LEU A 167 4.08 22.17 10.49
C LEU A 167 2.75 22.94 10.44
N PHE A 168 1.66 22.27 10.07
CA PHE A 168 0.41 22.95 9.68
C PHE A 168 -0.78 22.72 10.63
N LYS A 169 -0.66 21.84 11.62
CA LYS A 169 -1.72 21.58 12.62
C LYS A 169 -1.27 21.85 14.05
N THR A 170 -0.04 22.31 14.26
CA THR A 170 0.45 22.77 15.56
C THR A 170 0.74 24.28 15.55
N LYS A 171 1.14 24.81 16.71
CA LYS A 171 1.49 26.24 16.89
C LYS A 171 2.64 26.71 15.99
N ILE A 172 3.40 25.79 15.38
CA ILE A 172 4.51 26.09 14.46
C ILE A 172 4.03 26.82 13.20
N GLN A 173 2.78 26.63 12.80
CA GLN A 173 2.17 27.37 11.68
C GLN A 173 2.31 28.89 11.84
N ASN A 174 2.33 29.39 13.08
CA ASN A 174 2.36 30.82 13.38
C ASN A 174 3.77 31.41 13.52
N THR A 175 4.81 30.65 13.14
CA THR A 175 6.19 31.15 13.17
C THR A 175 6.42 32.15 12.03
N LYS A 176 7.29 33.15 12.29
CA LYS A 176 7.67 34.19 11.31
C LYS A 176 8.19 33.63 9.97
N ILE A 177 8.75 32.41 10.00
CA ILE A 177 9.29 31.71 8.83
C ILE A 177 8.16 31.24 7.91
N LEU A 178 7.13 30.61 8.46
CA LEU A 178 5.98 30.09 7.69
C LEU A 178 5.01 31.19 7.25
N GLN A 179 5.01 32.33 7.96
CA GLN A 179 4.21 33.52 7.61
C GLN A 179 4.88 34.45 6.58
N ASN A 180 6.09 34.12 6.11
CA ASN A 180 6.76 34.93 5.10
C ASN A 180 5.93 34.96 3.80
N PRO A 181 5.64 36.15 3.23
CA PRO A 181 4.79 36.30 2.05
C PRO A 181 5.27 35.52 0.81
N LYS A 182 6.58 35.22 0.71
CA LYS A 182 7.11 34.37 -0.38
C LYS A 182 6.78 32.88 -0.18
N ILE A 183 6.76 32.41 1.06
CA ILE A 183 6.56 31.00 1.42
C ILE A 183 5.06 30.65 1.47
N ASN A 184 4.22 31.58 1.92
CA ASN A 184 2.78 31.39 1.98
C ASN A 184 2.10 31.28 0.59
N LYS A 185 2.80 31.63 -0.50
CA LYS A 185 2.32 31.42 -1.88
C LYS A 185 2.36 29.95 -2.32
N ILE A 186 3.17 29.11 -1.67
CA ILE A 186 3.32 27.71 -2.02
C ILE A 186 2.19 26.90 -1.37
N PRO A 187 1.51 25.99 -2.11
CA PRO A 187 0.51 25.11 -1.51
C PRO A 187 1.09 24.34 -0.31
N ARG A 188 0.38 24.34 0.82
CA ARG A 188 0.82 23.71 2.07
C ARG A 188 1.32 22.27 1.91
N PRO A 189 0.63 21.40 1.12
CA PRO A 189 1.13 20.04 0.86
C PRO A 189 2.51 20.00 0.22
N ILE A 190 2.77 20.86 -0.76
CA ILE A 190 4.03 20.91 -1.50
C ILE A 190 5.14 21.41 -0.57
N LEU A 191 4.87 22.44 0.24
CA LEU A 191 5.83 22.94 1.20
C LEU A 191 6.21 21.86 2.24
N ALA A 192 5.22 21.11 2.76
CA ALA A 192 5.51 19.99 3.66
C ALA A 192 6.38 18.93 3.00
N ILE A 193 6.10 18.57 1.75
CA ILE A 193 6.87 17.56 1.01
C ILE A 193 8.31 18.03 0.86
N ILE A 194 8.56 19.27 0.43
CA ILE A 194 9.92 19.82 0.28
C ILE A 194 10.68 19.79 1.61
N ILE A 195 10.06 20.30 2.68
CA ILE A 195 10.69 20.31 4.01
C ILE A 195 10.95 18.88 4.49
N SER A 196 10.01 17.97 4.26
CA SER A 196 10.16 16.56 4.64
C SER A 196 11.29 15.88 3.88
N PHE A 197 11.49 16.17 2.59
CA PHE A 197 12.61 15.66 1.82
C PHE A 197 13.96 16.16 2.36
N VAL A 198 14.07 17.46 2.67
CA VAL A 198 15.31 18.03 3.24
C VAL A 198 15.65 17.38 4.58
N ILE A 199 14.65 17.25 5.46
CA ILE A 199 14.81 16.60 6.77
C ILE A 199 15.17 15.11 6.59
N LEU A 200 14.53 14.42 5.65
CA LEU A 200 14.78 13.00 5.40
C LEU A 200 16.21 12.75 4.92
N ILE A 201 16.71 13.55 3.97
CA ILE A 201 18.09 13.43 3.46
C ILE A 201 19.10 13.70 4.59
N PHE A 202 18.83 14.72 5.40
CA PHE A 202 19.67 15.01 6.57
C PHE A 202 19.68 13.86 7.58
N LEU A 203 18.50 13.36 7.97
CA LEU A 203 18.40 12.23 8.91
C LEU A 203 19.01 10.96 8.35
N SER A 204 18.77 10.63 7.08
CA SER A 204 19.30 9.40 6.48
C SER A 204 20.83 9.44 6.38
N SER A 205 21.41 10.58 6.01
CA SER A 205 22.87 10.73 5.97
C SER A 205 23.53 10.58 7.34
N VAL A 206 22.89 11.07 8.41
CA VAL A 206 23.38 10.94 9.80
C VAL A 206 23.23 9.51 10.33
N PHE A 207 22.07 8.88 10.15
CA PHE A 207 21.76 7.59 10.80
C PHE A 207 22.11 6.35 9.98
N LEU A 208 22.05 6.42 8.65
CA LEU A 208 22.21 5.26 7.76
C LEU A 208 23.51 5.31 6.93
N SER A 209 24.27 6.40 7.02
CA SER A 209 25.41 6.80 6.18
C SER A 209 25.01 7.41 4.82
N PRO A 210 25.84 8.31 4.26
CA PRO A 210 25.60 8.90 2.94
C PRO A 210 25.53 7.85 1.82
N LYS A 211 26.40 6.83 1.87
CA LYS A 211 26.45 5.77 0.84
C LYS A 211 25.18 4.93 0.80
N ALA A 212 24.67 4.52 1.96
CA ALA A 212 23.42 3.75 2.03
C ALA A 212 22.20 4.55 1.53
N THR A 213 22.21 5.88 1.67
CA THR A 213 21.15 6.74 1.15
C THR A 213 21.12 6.74 -0.38
N ILE A 214 22.30 6.81 -1.01
CA ILE A 214 22.44 6.75 -2.48
C ILE A 214 22.05 5.36 -2.99
N ASP A 215 22.52 4.30 -2.32
CA ASP A 215 22.22 2.92 -2.68
C ASP A 215 20.72 2.59 -2.59
N PHE A 216 20.01 3.16 -1.61
CA PHE A 216 18.56 2.98 -1.48
C PHE A 216 17.81 3.50 -2.72
N GLY A 217 18.19 4.69 -3.23
CA GLY A 217 17.60 5.25 -4.44
C GLY A 217 17.90 4.38 -5.67
N GLY A 218 19.15 3.95 -5.84
CA GLY A 218 19.55 3.06 -6.94
C GLY A 218 18.81 1.73 -6.94
N ASN A 219 18.59 1.14 -5.76
CA ASN A 219 17.88 -0.13 -5.60
C ASN A 219 16.39 -0.06 -5.95
N ILE A 220 15.75 1.11 -5.81
CA ILE A 220 14.36 1.29 -6.24
C ILE A 220 14.29 1.28 -7.77
N ILE A 221 15.21 1.98 -8.44
CA ILE A 221 15.26 2.07 -9.91
C ILE A 221 15.59 0.69 -10.50
N SER A 222 16.60 0.00 -9.98
CA SER A 222 17.04 -1.29 -10.52
C SER A 222 15.95 -2.36 -10.45
N LYS A 223 15.14 -2.38 -9.38
CA LYS A 223 13.99 -3.29 -9.27
C LYS A 223 12.86 -3.00 -10.27
N LEU A 224 12.75 -1.75 -10.72
CA LEU A 224 11.76 -1.36 -11.73
C LEU A 224 12.24 -1.68 -13.15
N SER A 225 13.53 -1.52 -13.42
CA SER A 225 14.10 -1.72 -14.76
C SER A 225 14.49 -3.16 -15.06
N SER A 226 15.01 -3.90 -14.06
CA SER A 226 15.54 -5.25 -14.22
C SER A 226 15.25 -6.09 -12.96
N PRO A 227 14.02 -6.61 -12.81
CA PRO A 227 13.60 -7.30 -11.59
C PRO A 227 14.33 -8.62 -11.32
N TYR A 228 14.88 -9.27 -12.36
CA TYR A 228 15.65 -10.51 -12.25
C TYR A 228 17.02 -10.34 -12.90
N SER A 229 18.08 -10.60 -12.14
CA SER A 229 19.48 -10.55 -12.60
C SER A 229 20.16 -11.91 -12.59
N ASP A 230 19.66 -12.85 -11.78
CA ASP A 230 20.39 -14.06 -11.44
C ASP A 230 19.98 -15.24 -12.30
N ARG A 231 20.95 -16.07 -12.71
CA ARG A 231 20.74 -17.23 -13.59
C ARG A 231 19.67 -18.19 -13.06
N LEU A 232 19.63 -18.44 -11.75
CA LEU A 232 18.61 -19.29 -11.12
C LEU A 232 17.21 -18.68 -11.15
N SER A 233 17.09 -17.35 -11.20
CA SER A 233 15.78 -16.71 -11.32
C SER A 233 15.17 -16.96 -12.69
N PHE A 234 15.99 -17.06 -13.74
CA PHE A 234 15.54 -17.33 -15.11
C PHE A 234 15.18 -18.79 -15.38
N THR A 235 15.56 -19.74 -14.51
CA THR A 235 15.17 -21.16 -14.67
C THR A 235 13.75 -21.45 -14.17
N VAL A 236 13.17 -20.56 -13.36
CA VAL A 236 11.81 -20.71 -12.82
C VAL A 236 10.80 -20.20 -13.84
N ALA A 237 9.93 -21.09 -14.33
CA ALA A 237 8.91 -20.76 -15.33
C ALA A 237 7.97 -19.62 -14.88
N GLU A 238 7.73 -19.48 -13.57
CA GLU A 238 6.90 -18.40 -13.01
C GLU A 238 7.53 -17.00 -13.14
N ASN A 239 8.85 -16.90 -13.24
CA ASN A 239 9.56 -15.64 -13.40
C ASN A 239 9.63 -15.18 -14.87
N LYS A 240 9.10 -15.97 -15.80
CA LYS A 240 9.03 -15.59 -17.22
C LYS A 240 8.19 -14.33 -17.36
N GLN A 241 8.70 -13.35 -18.09
CA GLN A 241 7.95 -12.15 -18.41
C GLN A 241 6.65 -12.53 -19.15
N PRO A 242 5.47 -12.14 -18.65
CA PRO A 242 4.21 -12.44 -19.32
C PRO A 242 4.12 -11.60 -20.59
N PHE A 243 3.84 -12.25 -21.72
CA PHE A 243 3.49 -11.53 -22.94
C PHE A 243 2.09 -10.94 -22.79
N PHE A 244 1.87 -9.79 -23.44
CA PHE A 244 0.57 -9.14 -23.42
C PHE A 244 -0.56 -10.05 -23.93
N SER A 245 -0.27 -10.90 -24.91
CA SER A 245 -1.20 -11.93 -25.42
C SER A 245 -1.67 -12.88 -24.32
N ASP A 246 -0.72 -13.40 -23.53
CA ASP A 246 -0.97 -14.40 -22.50
C ASP A 246 -1.74 -13.76 -21.34
N TRP A 247 -1.33 -12.54 -20.96
CA TRP A 247 -2.01 -11.77 -19.92
C TRP A 247 -3.46 -11.45 -20.31
N LYS A 248 -3.68 -10.95 -21.53
CA LYS A 248 -5.02 -10.64 -22.06
C LYS A 248 -5.92 -11.88 -22.08
N GLN A 249 -5.40 -13.05 -22.44
CA GLN A 249 -6.17 -14.29 -22.53
C GLN A 249 -6.58 -14.85 -21.15
N ASN A 250 -5.90 -14.46 -20.07
CA ASN A 250 -6.27 -14.87 -18.71
C ASN A 250 -7.57 -14.20 -18.21
N PHE A 251 -8.05 -13.15 -18.87
CA PHE A 251 -9.30 -12.45 -18.54
C PHE A 251 -10.45 -12.92 -19.44
N GLY A 252 -10.92 -14.15 -19.21
CA GLY A 252 -12.12 -14.69 -19.86
C GLY A 252 -13.43 -14.05 -19.34
N PRO A 253 -14.59 -14.30 -19.98
CA PRO A 253 -14.79 -15.16 -21.13
C PRO A 253 -14.26 -14.53 -22.43
N ILE A 254 -13.72 -15.39 -23.31
CA ILE A 254 -13.26 -15.02 -24.65
C ILE A 254 -14.37 -15.39 -25.63
N VAL A 255 -14.99 -14.39 -26.25
CA VAL A 255 -15.99 -14.60 -27.32
C VAL A 255 -15.37 -14.10 -28.62
N GLN A 256 -15.28 -14.95 -29.64
CA GLN A 256 -14.69 -14.61 -30.95
C GLN A 256 -13.28 -13.96 -30.84
N ASN A 257 -12.38 -14.53 -30.02
CA ASN A 257 -11.04 -13.98 -29.72
C ASN A 257 -11.00 -12.61 -29.01
N ILE A 258 -12.15 -12.14 -28.50
CA ILE A 258 -12.26 -10.93 -27.69
C ILE A 258 -12.46 -11.34 -26.22
N PRO A 259 -11.48 -11.11 -25.34
CA PRO A 259 -11.65 -11.28 -23.90
C PRO A 259 -12.54 -10.16 -23.38
N LEU A 260 -13.81 -10.50 -23.13
CA LEU A 260 -14.83 -9.52 -22.80
C LEU A 260 -14.53 -8.82 -21.48
N PHE A 261 -14.11 -9.56 -20.44
CA PHE A 261 -13.83 -8.95 -19.13
C PHE A 261 -12.61 -8.05 -19.16
N PHE A 262 -11.61 -8.37 -19.98
CA PHE A 262 -10.48 -7.49 -20.21
C PHE A 262 -10.92 -6.12 -20.72
N TRP A 263 -11.71 -6.10 -21.80
CA TRP A 263 -12.17 -4.85 -22.41
C TRP A 263 -13.22 -4.12 -21.56
N LEU A 264 -14.11 -4.86 -20.91
CA LEU A 264 -15.07 -4.28 -19.96
C LEU A 264 -14.37 -3.56 -18.80
N PHE A 265 -13.24 -4.10 -18.31
CA PHE A 265 -12.43 -3.43 -17.29
C PHE A 265 -11.90 -2.08 -17.79
N PHE A 266 -11.32 -2.04 -19.00
CA PHE A 266 -10.79 -0.79 -19.57
C PHE A 266 -11.86 0.23 -19.92
N VAL A 267 -13.03 -0.20 -20.39
CA VAL A 267 -14.14 0.71 -20.72
C VAL A 267 -14.81 1.23 -19.44
N GLY A 268 -14.80 0.44 -18.36
CA GLY A 268 -15.42 0.80 -17.09
C GLY A 268 -14.54 1.60 -16.12
N SER A 269 -13.23 1.67 -16.36
CA SER A 269 -12.25 2.43 -15.55
C SER A 269 -12.11 3.87 -16.00
#